data_AF-X1KRH2-F1
#
_entry.id   AF-X1KRH2-F1
#
_cell.length_a   1.000
_cell.length_b   1.000
_cell.length_c   1.000
_cell.angle_alpha   90.00
_cell.angle_beta   90.00
_cell.angle_gamma   90.00
#
_symmetry.space_group_name_H-M   'P 1'
#
loop_
_entity.id
_entity.type
_entity.pdbx_description
1 polymer ?
#
loop_
_entity_poly.entity_id
_entity_poly.type
_entity_poly.pdbx_seq_one_letter_code
_entity_poly.pdbx_strand_id
1 'polypeptide(L)'
;ADFGLKMMEIDTFGLCDIDKKLLLTIIEKFSGGPVGLQTLAASISEDADTICDVYEPYLLQRGFLHRTSKGRVATDLTYKFFGKKRKRNAQGKLL
;
A
#
# COMPACT_ATOMS: atom_id res chain seq x y z
N ALA A 1 28.05 10.52 6.08
CA ALA A 1 27.11 11.57 5.67
C ALA A 1 26.11 10.93 4.69
N ASP A 2 24.90 11.47 4.57
CA ASP A 2 23.84 11.07 3.62
C ASP A 2 22.81 9.99 4.05
N PHE A 3 22.28 10.08 5.27
CA PHE A 3 20.86 9.73 5.49
C PHE A 3 20.05 11.02 5.57
N GLY A 4 20.04 11.74 4.45
CA GLY A 4 19.34 13.00 4.29
C GLY A 4 17.83 12.79 4.38
N LEU A 5 17.21 13.36 5.42
CA LEU A 5 16.14 14.36 5.31
C LEU A 5 15.12 14.18 4.17
N LYS A 6 14.63 12.97 3.93
CA LYS A 6 13.51 12.71 3.03
C LYS A 6 12.20 12.41 3.78
N MET A 7 12.11 12.90 5.01
CA MET A 7 10.97 12.69 5.92
C MET A 7 9.92 13.80 5.85
N MET A 8 10.08 14.77 4.94
CA MET A 8 9.15 15.88 4.74
C MET A 8 8.93 16.16 3.25
N GLU A 9 8.98 15.14 2.39
CA GLU A 9 8.29 15.25 1.10
C GLU A 9 6.78 15.23 1.41
N ILE A 10 6.26 16.43 1.65
CA ILE A 10 4.84 16.77 1.54
C ILE A 10 4.38 16.06 0.29
N ASP A 11 3.61 15.01 0.52
CA ASP A 11 3.28 14.05 -0.51
C ASP A 11 2.50 14.81 -1.59
N THR A 12 3.00 14.84 -2.82
CA THR A 12 2.30 15.49 -3.94
C THR A 12 0.90 14.89 -4.17
N PHE A 13 0.65 13.69 -3.62
CA PHE A 13 -0.63 13.01 -3.62
C PHE A 13 -1.44 13.19 -2.33
N GLY A 14 -0.93 13.90 -1.32
CA GLY A 14 -1.62 14.12 -0.05
C GLY A 14 -1.80 12.86 0.80
N LEU A 15 -0.96 11.83 0.63
CA LEU A 15 -1.01 10.64 1.48
C LEU A 15 -0.46 10.96 2.88
N CYS A 16 -1.17 10.50 3.91
CA CYS A 16 -0.68 10.59 5.27
C CYS A 16 0.39 9.52 5.56
N ASP A 17 1.09 9.65 6.69
CA ASP A 17 2.13 8.67 7.06
C ASP A 17 1.56 7.25 7.25
N ILE A 18 0.30 7.15 7.69
CA ILE A 18 -0.39 5.87 7.88
C ILE A 18 -0.71 5.22 6.53
N ASP A 19 -1.16 6.00 5.54
CA ASP A 19 -1.38 5.53 4.16
C ASP A 19 -0.09 4.95 3.57
N LYS A 20 1.03 5.68 3.75
CA LYS A 20 2.34 5.22 3.29
C LYS A 20 2.75 3.93 3.99
N LYS A 21 2.58 3.87 5.30
CA LYS A 21 2.90 2.69 6.12
C LYS A 21 2.07 1.48 5.69
N LEU A 22 0.79 1.66 5.40
CA LEU A 22 -0.10 0.62 4.89
C LEU A 22 0.39 0.08 3.55
N LEU A 23 0.62 0.95 2.57
CA LEU A 23 1.06 0.57 1.24
C LEU A 23 2.46 -0.08 1.23
N LEU A 24 3.41 0.47 1.99
CA LEU A 24 4.74 -0.12 2.17
C LEU A 24 4.67 -1.49 2.82
N THR A 25 3.82 -1.67 3.83
CA THR A 25 3.62 -2.97 4.48
C THR A 25 3.15 -4.03 3.49
N ILE A 26 2.22 -3.69 2.59
CA ILE A 26 1.75 -4.60 1.54
C ILE A 26 2.91 -4.96 0.59
N ILE A 27 3.70 -3.99 0.16
CA ILE A 27 4.81 -4.22 -0.78
C ILE A 27 5.94 -5.03 -0.14
N GLU A 28 6.36 -4.68 1.07
CA GLU A 28 7.57 -5.22 1.70
C GLU A 28 7.31 -6.51 2.46
N LYS A 29 6.26 -6.56 3.29
CA LYS A 29 5.94 -7.76 4.08
C LYS A 29 5.19 -8.82 3.28
N PHE A 30 4.31 -8.39 2.36
CA PHE A 30 3.42 -9.30 1.62
C PHE A 30 3.76 -9.39 0.13
N SER A 31 4.90 -8.86 -0.31
CA SER A 31 5.36 -8.90 -1.71
C SER A 31 4.33 -8.37 -2.73
N GLY A 32 3.47 -7.44 -2.31
CA GLY A 32 2.40 -6.87 -3.13
C GLY A 32 0.99 -7.39 -2.85
N GLY A 33 0.82 -8.36 -1.95
CA GLY A 33 -0.47 -8.97 -1.60
C GLY A 33 -0.79 -10.26 -2.38
N PRO A 34 -2.00 -10.83 -2.25
CA PRO A 34 -3.15 -10.33 -1.48
C PRO A 34 -2.99 -10.51 0.04
N VAL A 35 -3.36 -9.48 0.82
CA VAL A 35 -3.35 -9.52 2.30
C VAL A 35 -4.75 -9.27 2.89
N GLY A 36 -5.13 -10.03 3.92
CA GLY A 36 -6.38 -9.83 4.65
C GLY A 36 -6.39 -8.52 5.45
N LEU A 37 -7.56 -7.92 5.68
CA LEU A 37 -7.69 -6.67 6.45
C LEU A 37 -7.11 -6.81 7.84
N GLN A 38 -7.50 -7.86 8.56
CA GLN A 38 -7.07 -8.12 9.93
C GLN A 38 -5.55 -8.30 10.03
N THR A 39 -4.95 -9.01 9.06
CA THR A 39 -3.50 -9.20 9.00
C THR A 39 -2.76 -7.89 8.71
N LEU A 40 -3.32 -7.06 7.82
CA LEU A 40 -2.75 -5.75 7.50
C LEU A 40 -2.83 -4.81 8.70
N ALA A 41 -3.98 -4.75 9.36
CA ALA A 41 -4.25 -3.98 10.58
C ALA A 41 -3.25 -4.34 11.70
N ALA A 42 -3.12 -5.64 11.99
CA ALA A 42 -2.15 -6.13 12.97
C ALA A 42 -0.70 -5.79 12.60
N SER A 43 -0.37 -5.76 11.31
CA SER A 43 1.00 -5.48 10.84
C SER A 43 1.43 -4.02 10.97
N ILE A 44 0.48 -3.09 11.01
CA ILE A 44 0.73 -1.66 11.15
C ILE A 44 0.29 -1.09 12.51
N SER A 45 -0.26 -1.94 13.38
CA SER A 45 -0.80 -1.58 14.71
C SER A 45 -1.92 -0.54 14.63
N GLU A 46 -2.83 -0.74 13.70
CA GLU A 46 -4.04 0.09 13.50
C GLU A 46 -5.30 -0.79 13.55
N ASP A 47 -6.44 -0.14 13.75
CA ASP A 47 -7.74 -0.80 13.72
C ASP A 47 -8.19 -1.12 12.29
N ALA A 48 -8.68 -2.34 12.09
CA ALA A 48 -9.18 -2.82 10.80
C ALA A 48 -10.31 -1.95 10.25
N ASP A 49 -11.23 -1.52 11.12
CA ASP A 49 -12.38 -0.69 10.75
C ASP A 49 -11.92 0.71 10.32
N THR A 50 -10.99 1.32 11.06
CA THR A 50 -10.38 2.60 10.69
C THR A 50 -9.70 2.53 9.31
N ILE A 51 -9.00 1.42 9.02
CA ILE A 51 -8.42 1.20 7.69
C ILE A 51 -9.49 1.15 6.60
N CYS A 52 -10.57 0.41 6.83
CA CYS A 52 -11.64 0.24 5.86
C CYS A 52 -12.43 1.54 5.62
N ASP A 53 -12.71 2.29 6.68
CA ASP A 53 -13.65 3.41 6.65
C ASP A 53 -12.98 4.75 6.38
N VAL A 54 -11.70 4.90 6.79
CA VAL A 54 -10.96 6.17 6.68
C VAL A 54 -9.93 6.14 5.55
N TYR A 55 -9.05 5.13 5.53
CA TYR A 55 -7.88 5.13 4.63
C TYR A 55 -8.16 4.48 3.26
N GLU A 56 -8.80 3.31 3.24
CA GLU A 56 -9.08 2.56 2.00
C GLU A 56 -9.84 3.36 0.92
N PRO A 57 -10.88 4.16 1.24
CA PRO A 57 -11.64 4.87 0.22
C PRO A 57 -10.76 5.77 -0.65
N TYR A 58 -9.83 6.49 -0.02
CA TYR A 58 -8.88 7.36 -0.72
C TYR A 58 -7.91 6.56 -1.58
N LEU A 59 -7.31 5.51 -1.01
CA LEU A 59 -6.31 4.69 -1.69
C LEU A 59 -6.89 3.91 -2.88
N LEU A 60 -8.14 3.46 -2.77
CA LEU A 60 -8.88 2.83 -3.85
C LEU A 60 -9.21 3.84 -4.96
N GLN A 61 -9.71 5.03 -4.60
CA GLN A 61 -10.08 6.07 -5.56
C GLN A 61 -8.87 6.59 -6.35
N ARG A 62 -7.72 6.75 -5.69
CA ARG A 62 -6.46 7.16 -6.34
C ARG A 62 -5.77 6.02 -7.10
N GLY A 63 -6.21 4.78 -6.93
CA GLY A 63 -5.66 3.61 -7.62
C GLY A 63 -4.34 3.10 -7.03
N PHE A 64 -4.04 3.39 -5.76
CA PHE A 64 -2.90 2.83 -5.04
C PHE A 64 -3.18 1.41 -4.50
N LEU A 65 -4.44 1.12 -4.23
CA LEU A 65 -4.88 -0.15 -3.67
C LEU A 65 -5.93 -0.80 -4.55
N HIS A 66 -5.91 -2.13 -4.64
CA HIS A 66 -7.02 -2.90 -5.17
C HIS A 66 -7.57 -3.86 -4.11
N ARG A 67 -8.90 -3.87 -3.97
CA ARG A 67 -9.62 -4.85 -3.16
C ARG A 67 -9.97 -6.06 -4.02
N THR A 68 -9.62 -7.24 -3.55
CA THR A 68 -9.96 -8.53 -4.16
C THR A 68 -10.67 -9.41 -3.15
N SER A 69 -11.33 -10.49 -3.59
CA SER A 69 -11.96 -11.49 -2.70
C SER A 69 -10.95 -12.15 -1.75
N LYS A 70 -9.67 -12.20 -2.13
CA LYS A 70 -8.58 -12.78 -1.33
C LYS A 70 -7.90 -11.77 -0.41
N GLY A 71 -8.14 -10.47 -0.59
CA GLY A 71 -7.47 -9.41 0.19
C GLY A 71 -7.08 -8.20 -0.63
N ARG A 72 -6.18 -7.38 -0.07
CA ARG A 72 -5.70 -6.12 -0.62
C ARG A 72 -4.41 -6.33 -1.39
N VAL A 73 -4.30 -5.71 -2.55
CA VAL A 73 -3.15 -5.82 -3.45
C VAL A 73 -2.65 -4.42 -3.78
N ALA A 74 -1.33 -4.23 -3.68
CA ALA A 74 -0.70 -2.98 -4.09
C ALA A 74 -0.65 -2.91 -5.62
N THR A 75 -1.08 -1.77 -6.18
CA THR A 75 -1.09 -1.55 -7.62
C THR A 75 0.29 -1.12 -8.14
N ASP A 76 0.47 -1.13 -9.46
CA ASP A 76 1.69 -0.62 -10.09
C ASP A 76 1.94 0.87 -9.77
N LEU A 77 0.89 1.64 -9.52
CA LEU A 77 1.01 3.05 -9.10
C LEU A 77 1.75 3.16 -7.77
N THR A 78 1.42 2.29 -6.82
CA THR A 78 2.08 2.24 -5.50
C THR A 78 3.55 1.91 -5.62
N TYR A 79 3.90 0.92 -6.46
CA TYR A 79 5.30 0.60 -6.72
C TYR A 79 6.06 1.78 -7.34
N LYS A 80 5.47 2.46 -8.33
CA LYS A 80 6.05 3.65 -8.97
C LYS A 80 6.23 4.79 -7.97
N PHE A 81 5.23 5.02 -7.13
CA PHE A 81 5.23 6.07 -6.10
C PHE A 81 6.38 5.89 -5.11
N PHE A 82 6.60 4.67 -4.61
CA PHE A 82 7.73 4.38 -3.73
C PHE A 82 9.06 4.10 -4.46
N GLY A 83 9.11 4.24 -5.79
CA GLY A 83 10.29 3.92 -6.60
C GLY A 83 10.74 2.45 -6.49
N LYS A 84 9.83 1.54 -6.12
CA LYS A 84 10.12 0.11 -5.94
C LYS A 84 9.81 -0.67 -7.22
N LYS A 85 10.66 -1.64 -7.55
CA LYS A 85 10.40 -2.56 -8.66
C LYS A 85 9.39 -3.61 -8.21
N ARG A 86 8.24 -3.69 -8.87
CA ARG A 86 7.31 -4.81 -8.68
C ARG A 86 8.02 -6.09 -9.14
N LYS A 87 8.19 -7.05 -8.24
CA LYS A 87 8.54 -8.41 -8.64
C LYS A 87 7.34 -8.93 -9.43
N ARG A 88 7.48 -8.97 -10.76
CA ARG A 88 6.42 -9.40 -11.67
C ARG A 88 6.20 -10.89 -11.45
N ASN A 89 5.43 -11.23 -10.43
CA ASN A 89 4.90 -12.58 -10.27
C ASN A 89 3.98 -12.80 -11.48
N ALA A 90 4.17 -13.91 -12.18
CA ALA A 90 3.54 -14.24 -13.46
C ALA A 90 2.02 -14.51 -13.36
N GLN A 91 1.26 -13.65 -12.67
CA GLN A 91 -0.16 -13.82 -12.39
C GLN A 91 -0.96 -12.59 -12.82
N GLY A 92 -0.80 -12.23 -14.10
CA GLY A 92 -1.53 -11.16 -14.76
C GLY A 92 -1.52 -11.29 -16.29
N LYS A 93 -1.40 -12.51 -16.82
CA LYS A 93 -1.74 -12.83 -18.21
C LYS A 93 -2.85 -13.87 -18.19
N LEU A 94 -4.04 -13.44 -17.80
CA LEU A 94 -5.28 -14.16 -18.09
C LEU A 94 -6.43 -13.17 -17.95
N LEU A 95 -6.56 -12.29 -18.94
CA LEU A 95 -7.66 -12.25 -19.92
C LEU A 95 -7.33 -11.13 -20.94
#